data_AF-A0A5R8YZU9-F1
#
_entry.id   AF-A0A5R8YZU9-F1
#
_cell.length_a   1.000
_cell.length_b   1.000
_cell.length_c   1.000
_cell.angle_alpha   90.00
_cell.angle_beta   90.00
_cell.angle_gamma   90.00
#
_symmetry.space_group_name_H-M   'P 1'
#
loop_
_entity.id
_entity.type
_entity.pdbx_description
1 polymer ?
#
loop_
_entity_poly.entity_id
_entity_poly.type
_entity_poly.pdbx_seq_one_letter_code
_entity_poly.pdbx_strand_id
1 'polypeptide(L)'
;MHKRARQAVTAALAGTTLLLGTATTAAQAAVTPQAPPTASLSPADAPRPVLDPVAIGSALNAALRAAAADAKRIAALPSGKATATSFWDASTASGKRMRYATLASPYWPLGTKVKITYRGKSAVGVVEDFGPAEWAVAQHDIPAIVDLSEKMMADLTGVASNTVHVRFQVLKWGKGRVYRHSGTGYDLAMGRS
;
A
#
# COMPACT_ATOMS: atom_id res chain seq x y z
N MET A 1 -19.10 -15.20 31.57
CA MET A 1 -20.18 -15.10 30.57
C MET A 1 -20.55 -13.64 30.38
N HIS A 2 -20.09 -13.00 29.30
CA HIS A 2 -20.54 -11.66 28.93
C HIS A 2 -20.85 -11.63 27.43
N LYS A 3 -22.15 -11.65 27.11
CA LYS A 3 -22.69 -11.42 25.78
C LYS A 3 -22.49 -9.94 25.46
N ARG A 4 -21.85 -9.60 24.34
CA ARG A 4 -22.02 -8.29 23.70
C ARG A 4 -22.18 -8.43 22.19
N ALA A 5 -23.09 -7.62 21.69
CA ALA A 5 -23.89 -7.78 20.51
C ALA A 5 -23.11 -7.59 19.20
N ARG A 6 -23.56 -8.31 18.18
CA ARG A 6 -23.21 -8.12 16.77
C ARG A 6 -23.91 -6.85 16.29
N GLN A 7 -23.16 -5.90 15.76
CA GLN A 7 -23.70 -4.87 14.87
C GLN A 7 -23.04 -5.03 13.51
N ALA A 8 -23.85 -5.48 12.55
CA ALA A 8 -23.56 -5.42 11.13
C ALA A 8 -23.86 -3.98 10.68
N VAL A 9 -22.91 -3.34 10.00
CA VAL A 9 -23.17 -2.11 9.26
C VAL A 9 -22.96 -2.43 7.79
N THR A 10 -24.09 -2.37 7.09
CA THR A 10 -24.28 -2.53 5.67
C THR A 10 -23.57 -1.40 4.91
N ALA A 11 -23.12 -1.72 3.71
CA ALA A 11 -22.38 -0.86 2.79
C ALA A 11 -23.12 0.43 2.40
N ALA A 12 -22.34 1.49 2.16
CA ALA A 12 -22.71 2.56 1.22
C ALA A 12 -21.48 2.88 0.35
N LEU A 13 -21.56 2.50 -0.92
CA LEU A 13 -20.76 3.04 -2.01
C LEU A 13 -21.18 4.50 -2.22
N ALA A 14 -20.27 5.45 -2.03
CA ALA A 14 -20.46 6.83 -2.44
C ALA A 14 -19.35 7.22 -3.42
N GLY A 15 -19.80 7.58 -4.62
CA GLY A 15 -19.00 7.90 -5.78
C GLY A 15 -18.18 9.19 -5.68
N THR A 16 -17.23 9.23 -6.58
CA THR A 16 -16.32 10.31 -6.97
C THR A 16 -17.00 11.67 -7.15
N THR A 17 -16.42 12.73 -6.55
CA THR A 17 -16.37 14.07 -7.17
C THR A 17 -15.01 14.71 -6.90
N LEU A 18 -14.30 14.96 -8.00
CA LEU A 18 -13.03 15.67 -8.08
C LEU A 18 -13.31 17.18 -7.97
N LEU A 19 -12.85 17.84 -6.90
CA LEU A 19 -12.90 19.30 -6.76
C LEU A 19 -11.50 19.86 -7.02
N LEU A 20 -11.32 20.52 -8.18
CA LEU A 20 -10.17 21.37 -8.46
C LEU A 20 -10.41 22.77 -7.88
N GLY A 21 -9.52 23.17 -6.97
CA GLY A 21 -8.91 24.51 -6.87
C GLY A 21 -9.78 25.73 -6.51
N THR A 22 -9.34 26.50 -5.51
CA THR A 22 -8.55 27.74 -5.74
C THR A 22 -8.13 28.38 -4.42
N ALA A 23 -6.96 29.01 -4.44
CA ALA A 23 -6.30 29.66 -3.32
C ALA A 23 -6.94 31.01 -2.97
N THR A 24 -7.07 31.30 -1.68
CA THR A 24 -7.38 32.63 -1.16
C THR A 24 -6.10 33.29 -0.64
N THR A 25 -5.61 34.31 -1.34
CA THR A 25 -4.74 35.34 -0.76
C THR A 25 -5.45 36.68 -0.83
N ALA A 26 -5.54 37.33 0.33
CA ALA A 26 -6.18 38.63 0.54
C ALA A 26 -5.42 39.76 -0.16
N ALA A 27 -6.14 40.75 -0.67
CA ALA A 27 -5.58 42.06 -0.98
C ALA A 27 -6.63 43.17 -0.85
N GLN A 28 -6.32 44.08 0.09
CA GLN A 28 -6.58 45.51 0.16
C GLN A 28 -7.57 46.16 -0.84
N ALA A 29 -8.50 46.92 -0.26
CA ALA A 29 -9.23 47.97 -0.94
C ALA A 29 -8.49 49.31 -0.79
N ALA A 30 -8.19 49.96 -1.91
CA ALA A 30 -7.99 51.40 -2.00
C ALA A 30 -8.83 51.93 -3.17
N VAL A 31 -9.56 53.01 -2.89
CA VAL A 31 -10.60 53.64 -3.70
C VAL A 31 -9.99 54.55 -4.77
N THR A 32 -10.55 54.58 -6.00
CA THR A 32 -10.65 55.77 -6.90
C THR A 32 -11.48 55.44 -8.17
N PRO A 33 -12.02 56.44 -8.92
CA PRO A 33 -13.37 56.39 -9.48
C PRO A 33 -13.50 56.16 -11.00
N GLN A 34 -14.77 55.87 -11.34
CA GLN A 34 -15.47 55.48 -12.57
C GLN A 34 -15.12 56.14 -13.93
N ALA A 35 -15.14 55.32 -14.99
CA ALA A 35 -15.21 55.66 -16.42
C ALA A 35 -16.21 54.68 -17.15
N PRO A 36 -16.74 55.00 -18.35
CA PRO A 36 -18.04 54.54 -18.87
C PRO A 36 -18.07 53.07 -19.39
N PRO A 37 -19.25 52.46 -19.66
CA PRO A 37 -19.42 51.03 -19.62
C PRO A 37 -18.87 50.35 -20.88
N THR A 38 -17.78 49.60 -20.73
CA THR A 38 -17.40 48.59 -21.70
C THR A 38 -18.30 47.37 -21.48
N ALA A 39 -19.02 46.97 -22.54
CA ALA A 39 -19.93 45.84 -22.55
C ALA A 39 -19.34 44.61 -21.84
N SER A 40 -20.06 44.09 -20.84
CA SER A 40 -19.74 42.84 -20.18
C SER A 40 -19.90 41.69 -21.16
N LEU A 41 -18.79 41.07 -21.58
CA LEU A 41 -18.83 39.76 -22.21
C LEU A 41 -19.30 38.77 -21.14
N SER A 42 -20.53 38.27 -21.29
CA SER A 42 -21.07 37.18 -20.49
C SER A 42 -20.11 35.98 -20.50
N PRO A 43 -19.78 35.36 -19.36
CA PRO A 43 -18.97 34.13 -19.31
C PRO A 43 -19.75 32.87 -19.75
N ALA A 44 -20.81 33.04 -20.54
CA ALA A 44 -21.77 31.99 -20.85
C ALA A 44 -21.31 30.99 -21.93
N ASP A 45 -20.14 31.20 -22.54
CA ASP A 45 -19.70 30.45 -23.73
C ASP A 45 -18.44 29.60 -23.54
N ALA A 46 -18.07 29.26 -22.30
CA ALA A 46 -17.08 28.22 -22.07
C ALA A 46 -17.67 26.87 -22.54
N PRO A 47 -17.09 26.18 -23.55
CA PRO A 47 -17.62 24.92 -24.03
C PRO A 47 -17.64 23.91 -22.87
N ARG A 48 -18.81 23.40 -22.53
CA ARG A 48 -18.90 22.28 -21.59
C ARG A 48 -18.13 21.11 -22.21
N PRO A 49 -17.22 20.45 -21.48
CA PRO A 49 -16.47 19.33 -22.03
C PRO A 49 -17.45 18.23 -22.43
N VAL A 50 -17.62 18.05 -23.73
CA VAL A 50 -18.42 16.97 -24.28
C VAL A 50 -17.59 15.71 -24.10
N LEU A 51 -17.97 14.87 -23.15
CA LEU A 51 -17.35 13.58 -22.93
C LEU A 51 -17.67 12.67 -24.12
N ASP A 52 -16.69 12.48 -25.01
CA ASP A 52 -16.81 11.52 -26.11
C ASP A 52 -16.86 10.08 -25.56
N PRO A 53 -17.98 9.36 -25.73
CA PRO A 53 -18.11 7.98 -25.25
C PRO A 53 -17.06 7.04 -25.85
N VAL A 54 -16.59 7.30 -27.07
CA VAL A 54 -15.54 6.51 -27.73
C VAL A 54 -14.19 6.75 -27.04
N ALA A 55 -13.88 8.00 -26.70
CA ALA A 55 -12.68 8.34 -25.94
C ALA A 55 -12.69 7.71 -24.53
N ILE A 56 -13.84 7.72 -23.84
CA ILE A 56 -14.00 7.04 -22.54
C ILE A 56 -13.82 5.53 -22.69
N GLY A 57 -14.45 4.91 -23.70
CA GLY A 57 -14.32 3.48 -23.96
C GLY A 57 -12.88 3.07 -24.26
N SER A 58 -12.15 3.87 -25.04
CA SER A 58 -10.73 3.67 -25.32
C SER A 58 -9.87 3.79 -24.07
N ALA A 59 -10.10 4.81 -23.24
CA ALA A 59 -9.37 5.02 -21.99
C ALA A 59 -9.60 3.88 -20.98
N LEU A 60 -10.85 3.41 -20.84
CA LEU A 60 -11.18 2.27 -19.98
C LEU A 60 -10.51 0.98 -20.48
N ASN A 61 -10.56 0.72 -21.78
CA ASN A 61 -9.89 -0.44 -22.38
C ASN A 61 -8.37 -0.41 -22.17
N ALA A 62 -7.75 0.77 -22.31
CA ALA A 62 -6.33 0.95 -22.02
C ALA A 62 -6.01 0.67 -20.54
N ALA A 63 -6.83 1.20 -19.62
CA ALA A 63 -6.67 0.97 -18.18
C ALA A 63 -6.83 -0.51 -17.81
N LEU A 64 -7.80 -1.22 -18.39
CA LEU A 64 -8.01 -2.65 -18.16
C LEU A 64 -6.82 -3.47 -18.66
N ARG A 65 -6.28 -3.17 -19.85
CA ARG A 65 -5.08 -3.84 -20.37
C ARG A 65 -3.87 -3.59 -19.49
N ALA A 66 -3.68 -2.35 -19.02
CA ALA A 66 -2.60 -2.02 -18.11
C ALA A 66 -2.73 -2.77 -16.77
N ALA A 67 -3.93 -2.83 -16.20
CA ALA A 67 -4.20 -3.59 -14.98
C ALA A 67 -3.96 -5.09 -15.17
N ALA A 68 -4.39 -5.67 -16.29
CA ALA A 68 -4.14 -7.08 -16.61
C ALA A 68 -2.64 -7.37 -16.78
N ALA A 69 -1.90 -6.46 -17.42
CA ALA A 69 -0.45 -6.58 -17.56
C ALA A 69 0.26 -6.49 -16.20
N ASP A 70 -0.18 -5.60 -15.31
CA ASP A 70 0.36 -5.46 -13.95
C ASP A 70 0.05 -6.70 -13.10
N ALA A 71 -1.19 -7.20 -13.15
CA ALA A 71 -1.58 -8.44 -12.48
C ALA A 71 -0.74 -9.63 -12.96
N LYS A 72 -0.47 -9.74 -14.27
CA LYS A 72 0.42 -10.78 -14.83
C LYS A 72 1.85 -10.63 -14.31
N ARG A 73 2.38 -9.41 -14.21
CA ARG A 73 3.71 -9.15 -13.65
C ARG A 73 3.80 -9.53 -12.18
N ILE A 74 2.80 -9.14 -11.38
CA ILE A 74 2.72 -9.49 -9.96
C ILE A 74 2.57 -11.00 -9.77
N ALA A 75 1.80 -11.69 -10.62
CA ALA A 75 1.66 -13.14 -10.58
C ALA A 75 2.96 -13.89 -10.87
N ALA A 76 3.91 -13.27 -11.58
CA ALA A 76 5.24 -13.82 -11.84
C ALA A 76 6.23 -13.56 -10.69
N LEU A 77 5.87 -12.77 -9.68
CA LEU A 77 6.71 -12.50 -8.52
C LEU A 77 6.50 -13.56 -7.42
N PRO A 78 7.49 -13.78 -6.54
CA PRO A 78 7.40 -14.79 -5.49
C PRO A 78 6.16 -14.64 -4.61
N SER A 79 5.55 -15.77 -4.31
CA SER A 79 4.47 -15.89 -3.34
C SER A 79 4.51 -17.26 -2.68
N GLY A 80 3.93 -17.38 -1.49
CA GLY A 80 3.98 -18.63 -0.74
C GLY A 80 3.35 -18.52 0.64
N LYS A 81 3.46 -19.60 1.42
CA LYS A 81 3.12 -19.62 2.84
C LYS A 81 4.40 -19.56 3.64
N ALA A 82 4.45 -18.68 4.64
CA ALA A 82 5.61 -18.52 5.50
C ALA A 82 5.18 -18.30 6.95
N THR A 83 6.12 -18.46 7.88
CA THR A 83 5.94 -17.88 9.22
C THR A 83 6.24 -16.38 9.15
N ALA A 84 5.43 -15.60 9.83
CA ALA A 84 5.66 -14.20 10.11
C ALA A 84 5.75 -14.00 11.62
N THR A 85 6.76 -13.25 12.04
CA THR A 85 7.00 -12.81 13.41
C THR A 85 6.70 -11.32 13.53
N SER A 86 6.73 -10.78 14.74
CA SER A 86 6.57 -9.35 14.99
C SER A 86 7.90 -8.73 15.43
N PHE A 87 8.11 -7.46 15.09
CA PHE A 87 9.26 -6.70 15.58
C PHE A 87 8.89 -5.27 15.94
N TRP A 88 9.78 -4.65 16.72
CA TRP A 88 9.81 -3.23 16.99
C TRP A 88 11.25 -2.72 17.04
N ASP A 89 11.51 -1.60 16.37
CA ASP A 89 12.78 -0.88 16.46
C ASP A 89 12.56 0.64 16.39
N ALA A 90 13.46 1.42 16.98
CA ALA A 90 13.49 2.87 16.89
C ALA A 90 13.87 3.35 15.48
N SER A 91 14.77 2.61 14.80
CA SER A 91 15.20 2.89 13.43
C SER A 91 15.43 1.59 12.67
N THR A 92 15.05 1.58 11.39
CA THR A 92 15.23 0.43 10.50
C THR A 92 16.58 0.48 9.78
N ALA A 93 17.02 -0.63 9.17
CA ALA A 93 18.20 -0.68 8.31
C ALA A 93 18.16 0.27 7.09
N SER A 94 16.97 0.77 6.72
CA SER A 94 16.79 1.82 5.70
C SER A 94 17.05 3.24 6.22
N GLY A 95 17.28 3.41 7.53
CA GLY A 95 17.44 4.70 8.21
C GLY A 95 16.12 5.41 8.53
N LYS A 96 14.96 4.79 8.21
CA LYS A 96 13.64 5.34 8.53
C LYS A 96 13.16 4.83 9.88
N ARG A 97 12.36 5.66 10.56
CA ARG A 97 11.58 5.22 11.72
C ARG A 97 10.57 4.16 11.29
N MET A 98 10.41 3.16 12.15
CA MET A 98 9.42 2.12 11.97
C MET A 98 7.99 2.67 11.99
N ARG A 99 7.15 2.17 11.07
CA ARG A 99 5.72 2.52 10.98
C ARG A 99 4.88 1.27 10.73
N TYR A 100 3.56 1.42 10.69
CA TYR A 100 2.63 0.32 10.40
C TYR A 100 3.06 -0.51 9.19
N ALA A 101 3.38 0.13 8.06
CA ALA A 101 3.72 -0.55 6.81
C ALA A 101 5.16 -1.09 6.76
N THR A 102 5.94 -0.99 7.84
CA THR A 102 7.32 -1.48 7.87
C THR A 102 7.36 -3.00 8.03
N LEU A 103 8.12 -3.66 7.18
CA LEU A 103 8.46 -5.07 7.25
C LEU A 103 9.98 -5.23 7.39
N ALA A 104 10.41 -6.32 8.00
CA ALA A 104 11.79 -6.81 7.90
C ALA A 104 11.80 -8.10 7.08
N SER A 105 12.82 -8.28 6.24
CA SER A 105 13.13 -9.57 5.63
C SER A 105 14.63 -9.66 5.41
N PRO A 106 15.29 -10.80 5.67
CA PRO A 106 16.70 -10.90 5.38
C PRO A 106 16.95 -11.18 3.88
N TYR A 107 15.95 -11.68 3.15
CA TYR A 107 16.11 -12.21 1.79
C TYR A 107 15.69 -11.23 0.70
N TRP A 108 14.86 -10.25 1.03
CA TRP A 108 14.33 -9.30 0.04
C TRP A 108 15.09 -7.96 0.07
N PRO A 109 15.30 -7.31 -1.08
CA PRO A 109 15.88 -5.97 -1.13
C PRO A 109 15.06 -4.96 -0.32
N LEU A 110 15.73 -4.02 0.36
CA LEU A 110 15.06 -2.86 0.93
C LEU A 110 14.23 -2.14 -0.15
N GLY A 111 13.01 -1.75 0.22
CA GLY A 111 12.00 -1.17 -0.67
C GLY A 111 11.05 -2.19 -1.32
N THR A 112 11.24 -3.50 -1.09
CA THR A 112 10.33 -4.53 -1.63
C THR A 112 8.94 -4.37 -1.03
N LYS A 113 7.92 -4.31 -1.90
CA LYS A 113 6.51 -4.25 -1.48
C LYS A 113 5.96 -5.66 -1.41
N VAL A 114 5.33 -6.01 -0.29
CA VAL A 114 4.82 -7.35 -0.04
C VAL A 114 3.41 -7.26 0.52
N LYS A 115 2.49 -8.04 -0.04
CA LYS A 115 1.17 -8.28 0.55
C LYS A 115 1.26 -9.45 1.51
N ILE A 116 0.87 -9.23 2.76
CA ILE A 116 0.76 -10.25 3.79
C ILE A 116 -0.71 -10.54 4.00
N THR A 117 -1.08 -11.82 4.08
CA THR A 117 -2.47 -12.26 4.29
C THR A 117 -2.55 -13.26 5.43
N TYR A 118 -3.35 -12.94 6.44
CA TYR A 118 -3.65 -13.79 7.59
C TYR A 118 -5.17 -13.99 7.70
N ARG A 119 -5.63 -15.25 7.64
CA ARG A 119 -7.05 -15.63 7.79
C ARG A 119 -8.04 -14.75 7.00
N GLY A 120 -7.68 -14.38 5.77
CA GLY A 120 -8.52 -13.58 4.87
C GLY A 120 -8.35 -12.06 5.00
N LYS A 121 -7.68 -11.57 6.04
CA LYS A 121 -7.26 -10.16 6.15
C LYS A 121 -5.92 -9.96 5.45
N SER A 122 -5.74 -8.83 4.77
CA SER A 122 -4.49 -8.51 4.09
C SER A 122 -4.00 -7.11 4.44
N ALA A 123 -2.67 -6.98 4.53
CA ALA A 123 -1.98 -5.71 4.64
C ALA A 123 -0.83 -5.67 3.63
N VAL A 124 -0.45 -4.48 3.18
CA VAL A 124 0.72 -4.27 2.32
C VAL A 124 1.79 -3.55 3.12
N GLY A 125 2.98 -4.12 3.12
CA GLY A 125 4.14 -3.53 3.76
C GLY A 125 5.29 -3.33 2.78
N VAL A 126 6.33 -2.66 3.28
CA VAL A 126 7.58 -2.39 2.57
C VAL A 126 8.73 -2.90 3.43
N VAL A 127 9.61 -3.71 2.85
CA VAL A 127 10.84 -4.16 3.49
C VAL A 127 11.73 -2.95 3.71
N GLU A 128 11.90 -2.56 4.96
CA GLU A 128 12.72 -1.41 5.35
C GLU A 128 13.80 -1.79 6.36
N ASP A 129 13.74 -3.02 6.87
CA ASP A 129 14.68 -3.55 7.84
C ASP A 129 15.14 -4.96 7.50
N PHE A 130 16.16 -5.43 8.23
CA PHE A 130 16.68 -6.79 8.12
C PHE A 130 16.36 -7.60 9.38
N GLY A 131 15.71 -8.73 9.16
CA GLY A 131 15.16 -9.61 10.18
C GLY A 131 14.15 -10.54 9.51
N PRO A 132 13.86 -11.73 10.05
CA PRO A 132 14.32 -12.23 11.34
C PRO A 132 15.80 -12.65 11.31
N ALA A 133 16.41 -12.78 12.49
CA ALA A 133 17.73 -13.39 12.63
C ALA A 133 17.68 -14.87 12.22
N GLU A 134 18.78 -15.44 11.70
CA GLU A 134 18.80 -16.80 11.13
C GLU A 134 18.25 -17.87 12.08
N TRP A 135 18.57 -17.79 13.38
CA TRP A 135 18.05 -18.73 14.38
C TRP A 135 16.53 -18.66 14.50
N ALA A 136 15.95 -17.46 14.38
CA ALA A 136 14.51 -17.25 14.40
C ALA A 136 13.87 -17.72 13.10
N VAL A 137 14.57 -17.64 11.96
CA VAL A 137 14.08 -18.21 10.70
C VAL A 137 13.94 -19.73 10.80
N ALA A 138 14.96 -20.41 11.35
CA ALA A 138 15.09 -21.87 11.30
C ALA A 138 14.29 -22.65 12.36
N GLN A 139 13.86 -22.01 13.46
CA GLN A 139 13.17 -22.69 14.57
C GLN A 139 11.70 -23.05 14.29
N HIS A 140 11.15 -22.64 13.15
CA HIS A 140 9.73 -22.81 12.82
C HIS A 140 9.51 -23.94 11.81
N ASP A 141 8.34 -24.56 11.88
CA ASP A 141 7.88 -25.60 10.95
C ASP A 141 7.87 -25.12 9.49
N ILE A 142 7.44 -23.87 9.29
CA ILE A 142 7.63 -23.11 8.06
C ILE A 142 8.60 -21.97 8.36
N PRO A 143 9.69 -21.76 7.60
CA PRO A 143 10.66 -20.71 7.89
C PRO A 143 10.03 -19.33 8.10
N ALA A 144 10.51 -18.60 9.12
CA ALA A 144 10.09 -17.20 9.33
C ALA A 144 10.88 -16.26 8.43
N ILE A 145 10.30 -15.85 7.30
CA ILE A 145 11.02 -15.04 6.29
C ILE A 145 10.74 -13.54 6.40
N VAL A 146 9.82 -13.15 7.29
CA VAL A 146 9.34 -11.78 7.42
C VAL A 146 8.98 -11.44 8.87
N ASP A 147 9.44 -10.29 9.34
CA ASP A 147 8.88 -9.65 10.52
C ASP A 147 7.86 -8.56 10.11
N LEU A 148 6.71 -8.54 10.78
CA LEU A 148 5.69 -7.51 10.64
C LEU A 148 5.88 -6.49 11.75
N SER A 149 5.62 -5.21 11.47
CA SER A 149 5.49 -4.27 12.57
C SER A 149 4.44 -4.74 13.57
N GLU A 150 4.69 -4.59 14.87
CA GLU A 150 3.72 -4.96 15.91
C GLU A 150 2.33 -4.37 15.64
N LYS A 151 2.26 -3.15 15.06
CA LYS A 151 1.00 -2.52 14.67
C LYS A 151 0.29 -3.29 13.54
N MET A 152 1.02 -3.74 12.53
CA MET A 152 0.46 -4.58 11.46
C MET A 152 0.07 -5.97 11.99
N MET A 153 0.89 -6.57 12.85
CA MET A 153 0.60 -7.86 13.47
C MET A 153 -0.68 -7.80 14.32
N ALA A 154 -0.84 -6.74 15.13
CA ALA A 154 -2.03 -6.51 15.94
C ALA A 154 -3.29 -6.35 15.07
N ASP A 155 -3.21 -5.59 13.98
CA ASP A 155 -4.34 -5.37 13.07
C ASP A 155 -4.79 -6.68 12.37
N LEU A 156 -3.81 -7.47 11.90
CA LEU A 156 -4.08 -8.74 11.24
C LEU A 156 -4.60 -9.81 12.21
N THR A 157 -3.97 -9.95 13.38
CA THR A 157 -4.14 -11.11 14.26
C THR A 157 -4.90 -10.83 15.56
N GLY A 158 -5.01 -9.56 15.96
CA GLY A 158 -5.50 -9.14 17.27
C GLY A 158 -4.44 -9.11 18.38
N VAL A 159 -3.20 -9.53 18.10
CA VAL A 159 -2.09 -9.58 19.05
C VAL A 159 -0.85 -8.92 18.44
N ALA A 160 -0.20 -8.00 19.18
CA ALA A 160 0.92 -7.22 18.67
C ALA A 160 2.23 -8.04 18.55
N SER A 161 2.64 -8.70 19.64
CA SER A 161 3.79 -9.58 19.67
C SER A 161 3.35 -11.02 19.40
N ASN A 162 3.59 -11.55 18.21
CA ASN A 162 3.02 -12.82 17.78
C ASN A 162 3.89 -13.53 16.72
N THR A 163 3.63 -14.83 16.54
CA THR A 163 4.19 -15.66 15.49
C THR A 163 3.04 -16.40 14.81
N VAL A 164 2.86 -16.20 13.51
CA VAL A 164 1.73 -16.76 12.77
C VAL A 164 2.13 -17.21 11.37
N HIS A 165 1.45 -18.22 10.85
CA HIS A 165 1.53 -18.56 9.43
C HIS A 165 0.74 -17.56 8.59
N VAL A 166 1.37 -17.03 7.55
CA VAL A 166 0.78 -16.08 6.60
C VAL A 166 0.98 -16.54 5.17
N ARG A 167 0.18 -16.00 4.25
CA ARG A 167 0.53 -15.98 2.83
C ARG A 167 1.23 -14.67 2.51
N PHE A 168 2.36 -14.73 1.82
CA PHE A 168 3.02 -13.56 1.27
C PHE A 168 2.89 -13.54 -0.26
N GLN A 169 2.90 -12.34 -0.83
CA GLN A 169 3.02 -12.11 -2.26
C GLN A 169 3.87 -10.87 -2.47
N VAL A 170 5.02 -11.03 -3.11
CA VAL A 170 5.85 -9.91 -3.53
C VAL A 170 5.09 -9.16 -4.64
N LEU A 171 4.85 -7.88 -4.43
CA LEU A 171 4.14 -7.00 -5.38
C LEU A 171 5.11 -6.22 -6.25
N LYS A 172 6.28 -5.88 -5.69
CA LYS A 172 7.31 -5.12 -6.39
C LYS A 172 8.64 -5.30 -5.69
N TRP A 173 9.69 -5.62 -6.45
CA TRP A 173 11.05 -5.64 -5.93
C TRP A 173 11.55 -4.26 -5.51
N GLY A 174 12.21 -4.23 -4.35
CA GLY A 174 13.00 -3.09 -3.92
C GLY A 174 14.27 -2.94 -4.76
N LYS A 175 14.97 -1.83 -4.55
CA LYS A 175 16.26 -1.55 -5.20
C LYS A 175 17.38 -1.31 -4.18
N GLY A 176 17.09 -1.45 -2.89
CA GLY A 176 18.08 -1.28 -1.84
C GLY A 176 18.89 -2.55 -1.60
N ARG A 177 19.67 -2.53 -0.52
CA ARG A 177 20.52 -3.66 -0.12
C ARG A 177 19.68 -4.90 0.23
N VAL A 178 20.29 -6.06 0.07
CA VAL A 178 19.79 -7.36 0.54
C VAL A 178 20.73 -7.83 1.64
N TYR A 179 20.20 -8.47 2.68
CA TYR A 179 21.03 -8.96 3.79
C TYR A 179 21.57 -10.36 3.55
N ARG A 180 20.76 -11.28 2.99
CA ARG A 180 21.12 -12.67 2.72
C ARG A 180 20.75 -13.10 1.30
N HIS A 181 21.67 -13.83 0.67
CA HIS A 181 21.51 -14.42 -0.67
C HIS A 181 21.39 -15.95 -0.65
N SER A 182 21.30 -16.54 0.54
CA SER A 182 21.15 -17.98 0.80
C SER A 182 20.72 -18.21 2.25
N GLY A 183 20.48 -19.45 2.64
CA GLY A 183 20.13 -19.85 4.02
C GLY A 183 18.73 -20.45 4.13
N THR A 184 18.32 -20.76 5.36
CA THR A 184 17.03 -21.40 5.63
C THR A 184 15.90 -20.49 5.18
N GLY A 185 14.94 -20.98 4.39
CA GLY A 185 13.83 -20.15 3.91
C GLY A 185 14.16 -19.18 2.76
N TYR A 186 15.41 -19.13 2.27
CA TYR A 186 15.76 -18.35 1.08
C TYR A 186 14.96 -18.80 -0.15
N ASP A 187 14.92 -20.11 -0.40
CA ASP A 187 14.19 -20.67 -1.54
C ASP A 187 12.69 -20.38 -1.45
N LEU A 188 12.11 -20.52 -0.25
CA LEU A 188 10.74 -20.11 0.04
C LEU A 188 10.51 -18.62 -0.29
N ALA A 189 11.38 -17.73 0.18
CA ALA A 189 11.27 -16.29 -0.07
C ALA A 189 11.39 -15.92 -1.55
N MET A 190 12.03 -16.77 -2.35
CA MET A 190 12.15 -16.65 -3.81
C MET A 190 11.06 -17.42 -4.58
N GLY A 191 10.08 -18.02 -3.88
CA GLY A 191 8.96 -18.76 -4.50
C GLY A 191 9.37 -20.11 -5.07
N ARG A 192 10.45 -20.70 -4.56
CA ARG A 192 11.00 -22.01 -4.93
C ARG A 192 10.79 -22.96 -3.75
N SER A 193 9.60 -23.52 -3.58
CA SER A 193 9.30 -24.43 -2.45
C SER A 193 8.17 -25.37 -2.79
#